data_AF-A0A8X7CEE6-F1
#
_entry.id   AF-A0A8X7CEE6-F1
#
_cell.length_a   1.000
_cell.length_b   1.000
_cell.length_c   1.000
_cell.angle_alpha   90.00
_cell.angle_beta   90.00
_cell.angle_gamma   90.00
#
_symmetry.space_group_name_H-M   'P 1'
#
loop_
_entity.id
_entity.type
_entity.pdbx_description
1 polymer ?
#
loop_
_entity_poly.entity_id
_entity_poly.type
_entity_poly.pdbx_seq_one_letter_code
_entity_poly.pdbx_strand_id
1 'polypeptide(L)'
;MNPDSDLHVFVDASKNAYDACFFVRTKLASGIKLHLLRDKARVAPTKSVSMPWLELLACCEEARLANSIRNSLDIPDLKITY
;
A
#
# COMPACT_ATOMS: atom_id res chain seq x y z
N MET A 1 -11.37 13.88 -6.79
CA MET A 1 -10.93 12.55 -7.27
C MET A 1 -12.12 11.87 -7.93
N ASN A 2 -11.95 11.08 -8.99
CA ASN A 2 -13.07 10.44 -9.69
C ASN A 2 -13.77 9.44 -8.72
N PRO A 3 -15.11 9.43 -8.61
CA PRO A 3 -15.84 8.52 -7.70
C PRO A 3 -15.51 7.04 -7.91
N ASP A 4 -15.12 6.63 -9.12
CA ASP A 4 -14.67 5.26 -9.42
C ASP A 4 -13.15 5.10 -9.20
N SER A 5 -12.62 5.66 -8.10
CA SER A 5 -11.22 5.50 -7.72
C SER A 5 -11.05 4.64 -6.49
N ASP A 6 -10.09 3.71 -6.55
CA ASP A 6 -9.74 2.79 -5.47
C ASP A 6 -8.25 2.96 -5.11
N LEU A 7 -7.90 2.80 -3.84
CA LEU A 7 -6.52 2.68 -3.40
C LEU A 7 -6.13 1.20 -3.35
N HIS A 8 -5.12 0.82 -4.13
CA HIS A 8 -4.56 -0.53 -4.15
C HIS A 8 -3.23 -0.52 -3.40
N VAL A 9 -3.05 -1.46 -2.48
CA VAL A 9 -1.84 -1.63 -1.68
C VAL A 9 -1.25 -2.99 -2.02
N PHE A 10 0.04 -3.04 -2.36
CA PHE A 10 0.76 -4.28 -2.56
C PHE A 10 1.93 -4.31 -1.60
N VAL A 11 2.15 -5.45 -0.96
CA VAL A 11 3.18 -5.63 0.04
C VAL A 11 4.07 -6.80 -0.38
N ASP A 12 5.38 -6.63 -0.26
CA ASP A 12 6.36 -7.69 -0.45
C ASP A 12 7.35 -7.72 0.73
N ALA A 13 7.88 -8.90 1.02
CA ALA A 13 8.85 -9.10 2.08
C ALA A 13 9.94 -10.08 1.66
N SER A 14 11.17 -9.73 2.00
CA SER A 14 12.37 -10.55 1.81
C SER A 14 13.20 -10.57 3.09
N LYS A 15 14.19 -11.46 3.16
CA LYS A 15 15.13 -11.51 4.29
C LYS A 15 15.92 -10.22 4.52
N ASN A 16 16.03 -9.37 3.50
CA ASN A 16 16.85 -8.16 3.53
C ASN A 16 16.03 -6.89 3.72
N ALA A 17 14.79 -6.88 3.23
CA ALA A 17 13.91 -5.72 3.26
C ALA A 17 12.46 -6.15 3.09
N TYR A 18 11.56 -5.31 3.56
CA TYR A 18 10.14 -5.38 3.28
C TYR A 18 9.68 -4.05 2.69
N ASP A 19 8.66 -4.09 1.83
CA ASP A 19 8.26 -2.97 1.01
C ASP A 19 6.76 -2.98 0.75
N ALA A 20 6.22 -1.81 0.43
CA ALA A 20 4.91 -1.70 -0.17
C ALA A 20 4.75 -0.51 -1.09
N CYS A 21 3.92 -0.73 -2.10
CA CYS A 21 3.55 0.27 -3.08
C CYS A 21 2.04 0.50 -3.09
N PHE A 22 1.67 1.76 -3.31
CA PHE A 22 0.32 2.28 -3.23
C PHE A 22 -0.06 2.84 -4.59
N PHE A 23 -1.09 2.27 -5.22
CA PHE A 23 -1.61 2.75 -6.49
C PHE A 23 -3.00 3.32 -6.32
N VAL A 24 -3.23 4.49 -6.90
CA VAL A 24 -4.59 4.96 -7.18
C VAL A 24 -5.02 4.36 -8.51
N ARG A 25 -6.04 3.51 -8.46
CA ARG A 25 -6.74 3.01 -9.64
C ARG A 25 -7.91 3.91 -9.91
N THR A 26 -8.00 4.48 -11.11
CA THR A 26 -9.16 5.26 -11.54
C THR A 26 -9.77 4.65 -12.78
N LYS A 27 -11.08 4.41 -12.76
CA LYS A 27 -11.84 3.99 -13.94
C LYS A 27 -12.31 5.22 -14.71
N LEU A 28 -11.91 5.34 -15.97
CA LEU A 28 -12.36 6.37 -16.90
C LEU A 28 -13.17 5.73 -18.03
N ALA A 29 -13.89 6.55 -18.80
CA ALA A 29 -14.57 6.09 -20.01
C ALA A 29 -13.60 5.43 -21.02
N SER A 30 -12.33 5.87 -21.04
CA SER A 30 -11.29 5.35 -21.92
C SER A 30 -10.54 4.13 -21.37
N GLY A 31 -10.91 3.61 -20.19
CA GLY A 31 -10.25 2.46 -19.57
C GLY A 31 -9.80 2.70 -18.13
N ILE A 32 -8.88 1.87 -17.64
CA ILE A 32 -8.34 1.96 -16.27
C ILE A 32 -6.98 2.66 -16.32
N LYS A 33 -6.79 3.63 -15.43
CA LYS A 33 -5.50 4.28 -15.22
C LYS A 33 -5.00 3.99 -13.81
N LEU A 34 -3.75 3.56 -13.71
CA LEU A 34 -3.06 3.32 -12.45
C LEU A 34 -2.02 4.42 -12.24
N HIS A 35 -2.01 5.00 -11.05
CA HIS A 35 -1.06 6.02 -10.63
C HIS A 35 -0.34 5.55 -9.38
N LEU A 36 0.98 5.39 -9.44
CA LEU A 36 1.78 5.15 -8.25
C LEU A 36 1.72 6.42 -7.37
N LEU A 37 1.13 6.27 -6.19
CA LEU A 37 0.98 7.34 -5.23
C LEU A 37 2.19 7.39 -4.29
N ARG A 38 2.61 6.21 -3.82
CA ARG A 38 3.71 6.08 -2.88
C ARG A 38 4.35 4.71 -2.97
N ASP A 39 5.64 4.68 -2.66
CA ASP A 39 6.44 3.48 -2.50
C ASP A 39 7.24 3.61 -1.18
N LYS A 40 7.42 2.51 -0.44
CA LYS A 40 8.04 2.54 0.88
C LYS A 40 8.73 1.24 1.27
N ALA A 41 10.02 1.19 0.98
CA ALA A 41 10.89 0.11 1.42
C ALA A 41 11.50 0.37 2.81
N ARG A 42 11.70 -0.71 3.56
CA ARG A 42 12.42 -0.73 4.84
C ARG A 42 13.34 -1.93 4.93
N VAL A 43 14.53 -1.71 5.50
CA VAL A 43 15.50 -2.79 5.76
C VAL A 43 14.95 -3.72 6.83
N ALA A 44 15.09 -5.03 6.62
CA ALA A 44 14.67 -6.04 7.58
C ALA A 44 15.45 -5.87 8.90
N PRO A 45 14.84 -6.17 10.06
CA PRO A 45 15.53 -6.10 11.33
C PRO A 45 16.82 -6.94 11.32
N THR A 46 17.89 -6.39 11.91
CA THR A 46 19.19 -7.09 12.00
C THR A 46 19.10 -8.37 12.83
N LYS A 47 18.11 -8.45 13.73
CA LYS A 47 17.77 -9.68 14.43
C LYS A 47 17.02 -10.59 13.47
N SER A 48 17.51 -11.83 13.34
CA SER A 48 16.85 -12.85 12.52
C SER A 48 15.40 -13.04 12.95
N VAL A 49 14.48 -12.61 12.10
CA VAL A 49 13.05 -12.86 12.17
C VAL A 49 12.65 -13.82 11.06
N SER A 50 11.59 -14.60 11.24
CA SER A 50 11.13 -15.50 10.18
C SER A 50 10.45 -14.74 9.04
N MET A 51 10.38 -15.35 7.87
CA MET A 51 9.69 -14.77 6.71
C MET A 51 8.22 -14.42 6.99
N PRO A 52 7.40 -15.30 7.61
CA PRO A 52 6.02 -14.93 7.98
C PRO A 52 5.91 -13.72 8.91
N TRP A 53 6.90 -13.51 9.79
CA TRP A 53 6.92 -12.34 10.66
C TRP A 53 7.22 -11.06 9.90
N LEU A 54 8.09 -11.11 8.89
CA LEU A 54 8.39 -9.97 8.01
C LEU A 54 7.18 -9.60 7.15
N GLU A 55 6.52 -10.60 6.55
CA GLU A 55 5.28 -10.41 5.79
C GLU A 55 4.19 -9.75 6.66
N LEU A 56 3.98 -10.27 7.88
CA LEU A 56 3.01 -9.70 8.81
C LEU A 56 3.37 -8.27 9.23
N LEU A 57 4.65 -8.01 9.51
CA LEU A 57 5.14 -6.68 9.88
C LEU A 57 4.90 -5.67 8.76
N ALA A 58 5.24 -6.05 7.54
CA ALA A 58 5.03 -5.23 6.35
C ALA A 58 3.54 -4.92 6.17
N CYS A 59 2.68 -5.95 6.13
CA CYS A 59 1.22 -5.76 6.02
C CYS A 59 0.65 -4.87 7.13
N CYS A 60 1.10 -5.04 8.39
CA CYS A 60 0.63 -4.25 9.52
C CYS A 60 1.04 -2.78 9.43
N GLU A 61 2.26 -2.48 8.98
CA GLU A 61 2.70 -1.11 8.81
C GLU A 61 1.94 -0.44 7.67
N GLU A 62 1.81 -1.15 6.56
CA GLU A 62 1.32 -0.58 5.31
C GLU A 62 -0.20 -0.41 5.34
N ALA A 63 -0.94 -1.25 6.08
CA ALA A 63 -2.34 -1.00 6.41
C ALA A 63 -2.54 0.31 7.20
N ARG A 64 -1.62 0.63 8.14
CA ARG A 64 -1.68 1.91 8.86
C ARG A 64 -1.37 3.08 7.94
N LEU A 65 -0.39 2.91 7.04
CA LEU A 65 -0.04 3.94 6.07
C LEU A 65 -1.18 4.17 5.07
N ALA A 66 -1.83 3.12 4.58
CA ALA A 66 -3.00 3.21 3.69
C ALA A 66 -4.11 4.05 4.34
N ASN A 67 -4.38 3.82 5.62
CA ASN A 67 -5.35 4.60 6.38
C ASN A 67 -4.92 6.06 6.56
N SER A 68 -3.63 6.31 6.82
CA SER A 68 -3.08 7.67 6.90
C SER A 68 -3.18 8.42 5.57
N ILE A 69 -2.92 7.74 4.46
CA ILE A 69 -3.06 8.27 3.10
C ILE A 69 -4.52 8.63 2.85
N ARG A 70 -5.46 7.70 3.10
CA ARG A 70 -6.90 7.95 2.97
C ARG A 70 -7.34 9.21 3.73
N ASN A 71 -6.90 9.36 4.98
CA ASN A 71 -7.22 10.53 5.80
C ASN A 71 -6.58 11.82 5.26
N SER A 72 -5.38 11.74 4.68
CA SER A 72 -4.67 12.90 4.13
C SER A 72 -5.24 13.39 2.80
N LEU A 73 -5.87 12.50 2.03
CA LEU A 73 -6.56 12.86 0.79
C LEU A 73 -7.95 13.50 1.02
N ASP A 74 -8.45 13.51 2.26
CA ASP A 74 -9.80 13.99 2.61
C ASP A 74 -10.91 13.25 1.85
N ILE A 75 -10.72 11.94 1.63
CA ILE A 75 -11.69 11.06 0.96
C ILE A 75 -11.99 9.89 1.90
N PRO A 76 -12.93 10.07 2.85
CA PRO A 76 -13.21 9.07 3.88
C PRO A 76 -13.70 7.74 3.30
N ASP A 77 -14.43 7.81 2.17
CA ASP A 77 -15.03 6.66 1.49
C ASP A 77 -14.13 6.03 0.42
N LEU A 78 -12.84 6.40 0.36
CA LEU A 78 -11.90 5.78 -0.56
C LEU A 78 -11.74 4.30 -0.20
N LYS A 79 -12.19 3.43 -1.10
CA LYS A 79 -12.05 1.98 -0.95
C LYS A 79 -10.58 1.59 -1.01
N ILE A 80 -10.12 0.82 -0.04
CA ILE A 80 -8.77 0.26 0.00
C ILE A 80 -8.85 -1.22 -0.37
N THR A 81 -8.01 -1.65 -1.32
CA THR A 81 -7.84 -3.03 -1.76
C THR A 81 -6.40 -3.46 -1.46
N TYR A 82 -6.22 -4.60 -0.81
CA TYR A 82 -4.93 -5.21 -0.48
C TYR A 82 -4.69 -6.44 -1.37
#